data_AF-A0A7L2IY75-F1
#
_entry.id   AF-A0A7L2IY75-F1
#
_cell.length_a   1.000
_cell.length_b   1.000
_cell.length_c   1.000
_cell.angle_alpha   90.00
_cell.angle_beta   90.00
_cell.angle_gamma   90.00
#
_symmetry.space_group_name_H-M   'P 1'
#
loop_
_entity.id
_entity.type
_entity.pdbx_description
1 polymer ?
#
loop_
_entity_poly.entity_id
_entity_poly.type
_entity_poly.pdbx_seq_one_letter_code
_entity_poly.pdbx_strand_id
1 'polypeptide(L)'
;LENDEEIKQLNKEISELNESNSEMEAAMVKLQSQISTMEKNLKNIEEENKIIEEQNEALFLELSGLSQALIQSLANIRLPHMEPISEQNFDAYVNTLTDMYTNQECYQNPENKDLLESIKQAVKGIQV
;
A
#
# COMPACT_ATOMS: atom_id res chain seq x y z
N LEU A 1 -13.72 34.50 -68.67
CA LEU A 1 -14.90 33.76 -68.19
C LEU A 1 -14.44 32.46 -67.53
N GLU A 2 -13.84 31.50 -68.24
CA GLU A 2 -13.26 30.27 -67.62
C GLU A 2 -12.26 30.55 -66.48
N ASN A 3 -11.28 31.43 -66.69
CA ASN A 3 -10.30 31.76 -65.63
C ASN A 3 -10.93 32.37 -64.37
N ASP A 4 -12.06 33.09 -64.46
CA ASP A 4 -12.74 33.65 -63.28
C ASP A 4 -13.49 32.56 -62.50
N GLU A 5 -13.94 31.52 -63.19
CA GLU A 5 -14.61 30.38 -62.60
C GLU A 5 -13.61 29.47 -61.87
N GLU A 6 -12.44 29.22 -62.46
CA GLU A 6 -11.33 28.54 -61.80
C GLU A 6 -10.84 29.30 -60.55
N ILE A 7 -10.69 30.63 -60.63
CA ILE A 7 -10.30 31.45 -59.48
C ILE A 7 -11.35 31.37 -58.36
N LYS A 8 -12.65 31.37 -58.68
CA LYS A 8 -13.71 31.21 -57.67
C LYS A 8 -13.67 29.83 -57.02
N GLN A 9 -13.41 28.78 -57.80
CA GLN A 9 -13.30 27.43 -57.28
C GLN A 9 -12.09 27.26 -56.34
N LEU A 10 -10.93 27.78 -56.72
CA LEU A 10 -9.74 27.79 -55.86
C LEU A 10 -9.97 28.55 -54.54
N ASN A 11 -10.64 29.71 -54.59
CA ASN A 11 -10.96 30.45 -53.36
C ASN A 11 -11.90 29.67 -52.44
N LYS A 12 -12.84 28.91 -53.00
CA LYS A 12 -13.72 28.04 -52.23
C LYS A 12 -12.92 26.91 -51.56
N GLU A 13 -12.05 26.23 -52.29
CA GLU A 13 -11.18 25.18 -51.74
C GLU A 13 -10.24 25.73 -50.64
N ILE A 14 -9.68 26.93 -50.83
CA ILE A 14 -8.87 27.61 -49.80
C ILE A 14 -9.71 27.89 -48.55
N SER A 15 -10.97 28.32 -48.71
CA SER A 15 -11.85 28.58 -47.57
C SER A 15 -12.19 27.30 -46.79
N GLU A 16 -12.50 26.20 -47.49
CA GLU A 16 -12.80 24.91 -46.88
C GLU A 16 -11.57 24.33 -46.17
N LEU A 17 -10.38 24.45 -46.77
CA LEU A 17 -9.12 24.05 -46.14
C LEU A 17 -8.80 24.88 -44.89
N ASN A 18 -9.05 26.19 -44.92
CA ASN A 18 -8.84 27.05 -43.75
C ASN A 18 -9.80 26.69 -42.61
N GLU A 19 -11.06 26.39 -42.92
CA GLU A 19 -12.03 25.92 -41.93
C GLU A 19 -11.58 24.59 -41.31
N SER A 20 -11.20 23.62 -42.14
CA SER A 20 -10.69 22.32 -41.67
C SER A 20 -9.41 22.46 -40.83
N ASN A 21 -8.48 23.34 -41.23
CA ASN A 21 -7.28 23.63 -40.44
C ASN A 21 -7.63 24.24 -39.08
N SER A 22 -8.56 25.21 -39.04
CA SER A 22 -9.00 25.83 -37.80
C SER A 22 -9.64 24.83 -36.84
N GLU A 23 -10.42 23.88 -37.35
CA GLU A 23 -10.99 22.80 -36.55
C GLU A 23 -9.91 21.86 -36.00
N MET A 24 -8.91 21.51 -36.83
CA MET A 24 -7.81 20.66 -36.41
C MET A 24 -6.92 21.33 -35.36
N GLU A 25 -6.63 22.62 -35.50
CA GLU A 25 -5.91 23.41 -34.50
C GLU A 25 -6.66 23.41 -33.16
N ALA A 26 -7.98 23.63 -33.18
CA ALA A 26 -8.79 23.60 -31.97
C ALA A 26 -8.78 22.20 -31.31
N ALA A 27 -8.84 21.13 -32.11
CA ALA A 27 -8.72 19.77 -31.60
C ALA A 27 -7.34 19.50 -30.99
N MET A 28 -6.27 20.00 -31.61
CA MET A 28 -4.91 19.85 -31.11
C MET A 28 -4.70 20.55 -29.78
N VAL A 29 -5.23 21.77 -29.62
CA VAL A 29 -5.19 22.49 -28.33
C VAL A 29 -5.94 21.71 -27.24
N LYS A 30 -7.08 21.12 -27.57
CA LYS A 30 -7.83 20.27 -26.62
C LYS A 30 -7.03 19.04 -26.21
N LEU A 31 -6.36 18.37 -27.14
CA LEU A 31 -5.49 17.23 -26.85
C LEU A 31 -4.32 17.63 -25.96
N GLN A 32 -3.65 18.76 -26.24
CA GLN A 32 -2.57 19.28 -25.40
C GLN A 32 -3.03 19.55 -23.96
N SER A 33 -4.22 20.14 -23.78
CA SER A 33 -4.80 20.36 -22.46
C SER A 33 -5.11 19.04 -21.72
N GLN A 34 -5.58 18.01 -22.44
CA GLN A 34 -5.83 16.69 -21.87
C GLN A 34 -4.52 16.02 -21.44
N ILE A 35 -3.50 16.06 -22.29
CA ILE A 35 -2.16 15.53 -21.98
C ILE A 35 -1.60 16.20 -20.73
N SER A 36 -1.64 17.54 -20.66
CA SER A 36 -1.17 18.30 -19.50
C SER A 36 -1.89 17.90 -18.20
N THR A 37 -3.19 17.61 -18.30
CA THR A 37 -3.98 17.15 -17.16
C THR A 37 -3.57 15.74 -16.74
N MET A 38 -3.36 14.85 -17.71
CA MET A 38 -2.89 13.48 -17.45
C MET A 38 -1.50 13.46 -16.81
N GLU A 39 -0.57 14.30 -17.28
CA GLU A 39 0.77 14.45 -16.69
C GLU A 39 0.71 14.90 -15.24
N LYS A 40 -0.15 15.89 -14.93
CA LYS A 40 -0.37 16.34 -13.55
C LYS A 40 -0.94 15.22 -12.67
N ASN A 41 -1.92 14.48 -13.18
CA ASN A 41 -2.53 13.37 -12.43
C ASN A 41 -1.51 12.25 -12.19
N LEU A 42 -0.70 11.91 -13.19
CA LEU A 42 0.36 10.91 -13.05
C LEU A 42 1.35 11.31 -11.96
N LYS A 43 1.80 12.57 -11.96
CA LYS A 43 2.71 13.08 -10.94
C LYS A 43 2.11 13.00 -9.52
N ASN A 44 0.83 13.30 -9.38
CA ASN A 44 0.15 13.17 -8.08
C ASN A 44 0.11 11.70 -7.61
N ILE A 45 -0.19 10.76 -8.51
CA ILE A 45 -0.21 9.32 -8.20
C ILE A 45 1.19 8.84 -7.79
N GLU A 46 2.25 9.31 -8.46
CA GLU A 46 3.64 8.98 -8.09
C GLU A 46 3.98 9.47 -6.67
N GLU A 47 3.52 10.67 -6.29
CA GLU A 47 3.72 11.20 -4.94
C GLU A 47 2.92 10.42 -3.89
N GLU A 48 1.67 10.08 -4.16
CA GLU A 48 0.85 9.24 -3.28
C GLU A 48 1.47 7.85 -3.10
N ASN A 49 1.97 7.22 -4.17
CA ASN A 49 2.65 5.93 -4.09
C ASN A 49 3.91 6.01 -3.23
N LYS A 50 4.71 7.08 -3.34
CA LYS A 50 5.89 7.28 -2.50
C LYS A 50 5.54 7.36 -1.02
N ILE A 51 4.45 8.06 -0.68
CA ILE A 51 3.97 8.15 0.71
C ILE A 51 3.54 6.77 1.22
N ILE A 52 2.85 5.98 0.40
CA ILE A 52 2.44 4.61 0.74
C ILE A 52 3.66 3.71 0.98
N GLU A 53 4.70 3.83 0.14
CA GLU A 53 5.95 3.09 0.31
C GLU A 53 6.64 3.45 1.63
N GLU A 54 6.75 4.73 1.96
CA GLU A 54 7.32 5.21 3.22
C GLU A 54 6.53 4.70 4.44
N GLN A 55 5.19 4.70 4.35
CA GLN A 55 4.31 4.16 5.40
C GLN A 55 4.48 2.64 5.56
N ASN A 56 4.60 1.89 4.46
CA ASN A 56 4.84 0.45 4.52
C ASN A 56 6.19 0.11 5.15
N GLU A 57 7.24 0.89 4.86
CA GLU A 57 8.55 0.72 5.48
C GLU A 57 8.49 1.01 6.99
N ALA A 58 7.81 2.09 7.40
CA ALA A 58 7.61 2.41 8.81
C ALA A 58 6.85 1.29 9.56
N LEU A 59 5.77 0.76 8.97
CA LEU A 59 5.01 -0.37 9.52
C LEU A 59 5.87 -1.63 9.65
N PHE A 60 6.76 -1.90 8.68
CA PHE A 60 7.66 -3.05 8.76
C PHE A 60 8.68 -2.91 9.91
N LEU A 61 9.19 -1.70 10.12
CA LEU A 61 10.09 -1.40 11.25
C LEU A 61 9.37 -1.54 12.60
N GLU A 62 8.14 -1.02 12.72
CA GLU A 62 7.32 -1.18 13.91
C GLU A 62 7.02 -2.66 14.21
N LEU A 63 6.61 -3.43 13.20
CA LEU A 63 6.33 -4.86 13.35
C LEU A 63 7.58 -5.63 13.78
N SER A 64 8.74 -5.31 13.21
CA SER A 64 10.02 -5.92 13.59
C SER A 64 10.40 -5.56 15.03
N GLY A 65 10.22 -4.30 15.43
CA GLY A 65 10.44 -3.84 16.80
C GLY A 65 9.53 -4.53 17.80
N LEU A 66 8.24 -4.68 17.48
CA LEU A 66 7.28 -5.41 18.31
C LEU A 66 7.62 -6.89 18.43
N SER A 67 8.01 -7.55 17.33
CA SER A 67 8.47 -8.94 17.36
C SER A 67 9.67 -9.09 18.29
N GLN A 68 10.66 -8.21 18.19
CA GLN A 68 11.84 -8.23 19.05
C GLN A 68 11.48 -7.99 20.52
N ALA A 69 10.61 -7.02 20.82
CA ALA A 69 10.14 -6.74 22.18
C ALA A 69 9.40 -7.95 22.78
N LEU A 70 8.61 -8.65 21.97
CA LEU A 70 7.90 -9.85 22.39
C LEU A 70 8.87 -11.02 22.66
N ILE A 71 9.86 -11.23 21.79
CA ILE A 71 10.93 -12.23 22.01
C ILE A 71 11.64 -11.96 23.33
N GLN A 72 12.04 -10.73 23.59
CA GLN A 72 12.72 -10.35 24.83
C GLN A 72 11.85 -10.56 26.06
N SER A 73 10.58 -10.14 25.99
CA SER A 73 9.63 -10.27 27.10
C SER A 73 9.35 -11.73 27.45
N LEU A 74 9.32 -12.61 26.44
CA LEU A 74 9.01 -14.03 26.60
C LEU A 74 10.25 -14.93 26.70
N ALA A 75 11.47 -14.38 26.65
CA ALA A 75 12.73 -15.14 26.60
C ALA A 75 12.88 -16.16 27.76
N ASN A 76 12.32 -15.84 28.93
CA ASN A 76 12.37 -16.67 30.13
C ASN A 76 11.15 -17.58 30.32
N ILE A 77 10.17 -17.49 29.43
CA ILE A 77 8.97 -18.32 29.44
C ILE A 77 9.19 -19.50 28.48
N ARG A 78 8.63 -20.66 28.83
CA ARG A 78 8.67 -21.87 28.01
C ARG A 78 7.26 -22.37 27.81
N LEU A 79 6.87 -22.54 26.55
CA LEU A 79 5.63 -23.24 26.22
C LEU A 79 5.85 -24.76 26.28
N PRO A 80 4.81 -25.54 26.60
CA PRO A 80 4.88 -26.98 26.53
C PRO A 80 5.34 -27.45 25.14
N HIS A 81 6.30 -28.37 25.09
CA HIS A 81 6.83 -28.96 23.86
C HIS A 81 7.48 -27.97 22.88
N MET A 82 7.87 -26.78 23.33
CA MET A 82 8.58 -25.80 22.51
C MET A 82 9.94 -25.42 23.08
N GLU A 83 10.87 -25.19 22.15
CA GLU A 83 12.15 -24.54 22.42
C GLU A 83 11.94 -23.08 22.88
N PRO A 84 12.96 -22.46 23.52
CA PRO A 84 12.97 -21.03 23.80
C PRO A 84 12.55 -20.18 22.59
N ILE A 85 11.78 -19.12 22.83
CA ILE A 85 11.42 -18.20 21.74
C ILE A 85 12.68 -17.55 21.15
N SER A 86 12.71 -17.48 19.82
CA SER A 86 13.77 -16.91 19.00
C SER A 86 13.17 -16.43 17.68
N GLU A 87 13.94 -15.67 16.90
CA GLU A 87 13.48 -15.23 15.57
C GLU A 87 13.12 -16.41 14.65
N GLN A 88 13.80 -17.56 14.79
CA GLN A 88 13.61 -18.73 13.92
C GLN A 88 12.30 -19.49 14.20
N ASN A 89 11.77 -19.41 15.42
CA ASN A 89 10.54 -20.11 15.81
C ASN A 89 9.41 -19.16 16.24
N PHE A 90 9.59 -17.85 16.02
CA PHE A 90 8.67 -16.81 16.50
C PHE A 90 7.23 -17.06 16.05
N ASP A 91 7.01 -17.30 14.75
CA ASP A 91 5.66 -17.52 14.20
C ASP A 91 4.99 -18.75 14.82
N ALA A 92 5.71 -19.86 14.94
CA ALA A 92 5.19 -21.07 15.58
C ALA A 92 4.88 -20.85 17.06
N TYR A 93 5.71 -20.06 17.74
CA TYR A 93 5.54 -19.71 19.16
C TYR A 93 4.30 -18.84 19.36
N VAL A 94 4.11 -17.81 18.53
CA VAL A 94 2.93 -16.92 18.56
C VAL A 94 1.66 -17.68 18.20
N ASN A 95 1.69 -18.57 17.21
CA ASN A 95 0.54 -19.42 16.86
C ASN A 95 0.14 -20.31 18.04
N THR A 96 1.11 -20.97 18.68
CA THR A 96 0.84 -21.82 19.86
C THR A 96 0.29 -21.00 21.03
N LEU A 97 0.84 -19.80 21.29
CA LEU A 97 0.28 -18.87 22.28
C LEU A 97 -1.17 -18.51 21.96
N THR A 98 -1.44 -18.17 20.69
CA THR A 98 -2.77 -17.79 20.22
C THR A 98 -3.75 -18.93 20.43
N ASP A 99 -3.36 -20.16 20.10
CA ASP A 99 -4.17 -21.35 20.32
C ASP A 99 -4.43 -21.59 21.82
N MET A 100 -3.43 -21.42 22.68
CA MET A 100 -3.58 -21.57 24.13
C MET A 100 -4.52 -20.52 24.74
N TYR A 101 -4.53 -19.28 24.23
CA TYR A 101 -5.46 -18.25 24.68
C TYR A 101 -6.88 -18.46 24.13
N THR A 102 -7.01 -19.07 22.95
CA THR A 102 -8.30 -19.29 22.28
C THR A 102 -8.99 -20.56 22.77
N ASN A 103 -8.24 -21.58 23.18
CA ASN A 103 -8.78 -22.84 23.69
C ASN A 103 -9.15 -22.74 25.19
N GLN A 104 -10.46 -22.74 25.49
CA GLN A 104 -10.98 -22.66 26.85
C GLN A 104 -10.56 -23.85 27.74
N GLU A 105 -10.20 -25.00 27.15
CA GLU A 105 -9.70 -26.16 27.90
C GLU A 105 -8.33 -25.89 28.54
N CYS A 106 -7.52 -24.99 27.98
CA CYS A 106 -6.23 -24.61 28.56
C CYS A 106 -6.37 -23.93 29.92
N TYR A 107 -7.51 -23.31 30.22
CA TYR A 107 -7.79 -22.69 31.52
C TYR A 107 -8.28 -23.69 32.59
N GLN A 108 -8.58 -24.94 32.21
CA GLN A 108 -9.00 -25.98 33.16
C GLN A 108 -7.83 -26.55 33.95
N ASN A 109 -6.61 -26.55 33.37
CA ASN A 109 -5.40 -26.96 34.08
C ASN A 109 -4.82 -25.75 34.84
N PRO A 110 -4.66 -25.82 36.18
CA PRO A 110 -4.08 -24.74 36.97
C PRO A 110 -2.65 -24.35 36.54
N GLU A 111 -1.82 -25.29 36.08
CA GLU A 111 -0.46 -24.99 35.61
C GLU A 111 -0.47 -24.15 34.32
N ASN A 112 -1.36 -24.48 33.38
CA ASN A 112 -1.53 -23.71 32.15
C ASN A 112 -2.12 -22.32 32.43
N LYS A 113 -3.01 -22.21 33.42
CA LYS A 113 -3.58 -20.94 33.85
C LYS A 113 -2.50 -20.01 34.45
N ASP A 114 -1.63 -20.53 35.31
CA ASP A 114 -0.52 -19.77 35.90
C ASP A 114 0.51 -19.36 34.84
N LEU A 115 0.77 -20.23 33.86
CA LEU A 115 1.60 -19.91 32.69
C LEU A 115 1.01 -18.78 31.85
N LEU A 116 -0.29 -18.83 31.52
CA LEU A 116 -0.98 -17.78 30.76
C LEU A 116 -1.04 -16.44 31.50
N GLU A 117 -1.18 -16.43 32.83
CA GLU A 117 -1.06 -15.20 33.61
C GLU A 117 0.38 -14.68 33.65
N SER A 118 1.39 -15.56 33.73
CA SER A 118 2.80 -15.17 33.65
C SER A 118 3.16 -14.54 32.30
N ILE A 119 2.66 -15.13 31.21
CA ILE A 119 2.80 -14.59 29.84
C ILE A 119 2.15 -13.22 29.76
N LYS A 120 0.91 -13.08 30.24
CA LYS A 120 0.17 -11.81 30.24
C LYS A 120 0.88 -10.71 31.01
N GLN A 121 1.53 -11.02 32.14
CA GLN A 121 2.34 -10.05 32.87
C GLN A 121 3.61 -9.68 32.11
N ALA A 122 4.29 -10.65 31.51
CA ALA A 122 5.51 -10.42 30.75
C ALA A 122 5.29 -9.50 29.53
N VAL A 123 4.17 -9.67 28.81
CA VAL A 123 3.85 -8.86 27.63
C VAL A 123 3.24 -7.49 27.95
N LYS A 124 2.79 -7.26 29.21
CA LYS A 124 2.15 -6.01 29.63
C LYS A 124 3.07 -4.78 29.53
N GLY A 125 4.39 -5.00 29.49
CA GLY A 125 5.40 -3.95 29.36
C GLY A 125 5.74 -3.55 27.92
N ILE A 126 5.21 -4.25 26.92
CA ILE A 126 5.45 -3.93 25.52
C ILE A 126 4.64 -2.69 25.16
N GLN A 127 5.33 -1.59 24.90
CA GLN A 127 4.72 -0.35 24.39
C GLN A 127 4.78 -0.39 22.86
N VAL A 128 3.64 -0.07 22.24
CA VAL A 128 3.48 0.14 20.79
C VAL A 128 3.58 1.63 20.50
#